data_AF-A0A395GK79-F1
#
_entry.id   AF-A0A395GK79-F1
#
_cell.length_a   1.000
_cell.length_b   1.000
_cell.length_c   1.000
_cell.angle_alpha   90.00
_cell.angle_beta   90.00
_cell.angle_gamma   90.00
#
_symmetry.space_group_name_H-M   'P 1'
#
loop_
_entity.id
_entity.type
_entity.pdbx_description
1 polymer ?
#
loop_
_entity_poly.entity_id
_entity_poly.type
_entity_poly.pdbx_seq_one_letter_code
_entity_poly.pdbx_strand_id
1 'polypeptide(L)'
;MTPCYALHNAVAGRAPMLNPVDVPCGITNATHPYVTCCVRGDYCMSHGICHYINPQGQNGYYAADCTDPKMQDPACMTRCGGNLLSDLTYDATSGLWACCSYKSDGTKDCENHTQELFPAPAPSDLVTLLHIPTIGTPTYATSVAATSIASSSSEASDSRGRHRSIDAGAAAGIGVGVAAAMILIAMSIAFLILRRRVSSLSRAPRPGSFSSTTPAMAQVGPDRTLTTY
;
A
#
# COMPACT_ATOMS: atom_id res chain seq x y z
N MET A 1 -13.17 2.85 -24.19
CA MET A 1 -13.20 2.19 -22.87
C MET A 1 -12.32 2.99 -21.94
N THR A 2 -12.72 3.13 -20.67
CA THR A 2 -11.89 3.76 -19.64
C THR A 2 -10.64 2.91 -19.40
N PRO A 3 -9.42 3.49 -19.40
CA PRO A 3 -8.19 2.75 -19.14
C PRO A 3 -8.13 2.25 -17.69
N CYS A 4 -7.44 1.13 -17.48
CA CYS A 4 -7.14 0.57 -16.17
C CYS A 4 -5.65 0.71 -15.85
N TYR A 5 -5.33 0.89 -14.59
CA TYR A 5 -3.99 1.14 -14.08
C TYR A 5 -3.65 0.18 -12.95
N ALA A 6 -2.46 -0.38 -13.03
CA ALA A 6 -1.91 -1.37 -12.13
C ALA A 6 -0.96 -0.75 -11.11
N LEU A 7 -1.02 -1.27 -9.88
CA LEU A 7 0.00 -1.05 -8.85
C LEU A 7 0.94 -2.25 -8.68
N HIS A 8 0.59 -3.43 -9.19
CA HIS A 8 1.50 -4.57 -9.21
C HIS A 8 2.68 -4.28 -10.17
N ASN A 9 3.85 -4.86 -9.89
CA ASN A 9 5.14 -4.55 -10.52
C ASN A 9 5.60 -3.09 -10.39
N ALA A 10 4.90 -2.25 -9.62
CA ALA A 10 5.29 -0.86 -9.45
C ALA A 10 6.57 -0.76 -8.61
N VAL A 11 7.59 -0.10 -9.14
CA VAL A 11 8.75 0.30 -8.34
C VAL A 11 8.32 1.43 -7.42
N ALA A 12 8.67 1.35 -6.13
CA ALA A 12 8.36 2.39 -5.15
C ALA A 12 8.72 3.79 -5.69
N GLY A 13 7.76 4.71 -5.65
CA GLY A 13 7.92 6.08 -6.16
C GLY A 13 7.68 6.28 -7.66
N ARG A 14 7.30 5.23 -8.41
CA ARG A 14 6.79 5.35 -9.78
C ARG A 14 5.26 5.42 -9.81
N ALA A 15 4.75 6.06 -10.85
CA ALA A 15 3.31 6.13 -11.11
C ALA A 15 2.73 4.75 -11.48
N PRO A 16 1.44 4.50 -11.22
CA PRO A 16 0.72 3.32 -11.70
C PRO A 16 0.88 3.12 -13.21
N MET A 17 0.97 1.87 -13.65
CA MET A 17 1.19 1.54 -15.07
C MET A 17 -0.13 1.25 -15.77
N LEU A 18 -0.28 1.68 -17.02
CA LEU A 18 -1.45 1.34 -17.84
C LEU A 18 -1.50 -0.18 -18.08
N ASN A 19 -2.63 -0.81 -17.76
CA ASN A 19 -2.88 -2.23 -17.99
C ASN A 19 -3.99 -2.41 -19.06
N PRO A 20 -3.65 -2.83 -20.29
CA PRO A 20 -4.62 -2.95 -21.39
C PRO A 20 -5.42 -4.27 -21.37
N VAL A 21 -4.99 -5.24 -20.56
CA VAL A 21 -5.66 -6.55 -20.46
C VAL A 21 -6.90 -6.43 -19.57
N ASP A 22 -6.85 -5.52 -18.61
CA ASP A 22 -7.88 -5.26 -17.63
C ASP A 22 -9.03 -4.43 -18.19
N VAL A 23 -10.21 -4.68 -17.63
CA VAL A 23 -11.46 -4.01 -18.02
C VAL A 23 -12.18 -3.53 -16.75
N PRO A 24 -12.83 -2.35 -16.78
CA PRO A 24 -13.54 -1.83 -15.63
C PRO A 24 -14.64 -2.78 -15.11
N CYS A 25 -14.73 -2.91 -13.79
CA CYS A 25 -15.76 -3.65 -13.06
C CYS A 25 -17.06 -2.87 -12.86
N GLY A 26 -17.24 -1.77 -13.57
CA GLY A 26 -18.43 -0.95 -13.51
C GLY A 26 -18.44 0.13 -14.59
N ILE A 27 -19.51 0.91 -14.61
CA ILE A 27 -19.61 2.11 -15.45
C ILE A 27 -19.20 3.31 -14.61
N THR A 28 -18.23 4.07 -15.10
CA THR A 28 -17.84 5.33 -14.46
C THR A 28 -18.89 6.42 -14.75
N ASN A 29 -19.18 7.26 -13.76
CA ASN A 29 -20.08 8.39 -13.89
C ASN A 29 -19.61 9.56 -12.99
N ALA A 30 -20.36 10.67 -12.96
CA ALA A 30 -19.96 11.84 -12.17
C ALA A 30 -19.86 11.60 -10.66
N THR A 31 -20.61 10.63 -10.11
CA THR A 31 -20.60 10.26 -8.68
C THR A 31 -19.62 9.13 -8.34
N HIS A 32 -19.33 8.27 -9.32
CA HIS A 32 -18.38 7.16 -9.22
C HIS A 32 -17.43 7.27 -10.43
N PRO A 33 -16.52 8.26 -10.41
CA PRO A 33 -15.64 8.54 -11.55
C PRO A 33 -14.59 7.45 -11.76
N TYR A 34 -14.32 6.66 -10.72
CA TYR A 34 -13.36 5.57 -10.75
C TYR A 34 -13.97 4.27 -10.25
N VAL A 35 -13.56 3.17 -10.85
CA VAL A 35 -13.99 1.82 -10.49
C VAL A 35 -12.79 0.87 -10.55
N THR A 36 -12.92 -0.27 -9.88
CA THR A 36 -11.94 -1.35 -9.94
C THR A 36 -11.88 -1.96 -11.35
N CYS A 37 -10.78 -2.64 -11.65
CA CYS A 37 -10.59 -3.36 -12.90
C CYS A 37 -10.09 -4.78 -12.64
N CYS A 38 -10.55 -5.72 -13.47
CA CYS A 38 -10.07 -7.10 -13.46
C CYS A 38 -9.71 -7.54 -14.88
N VAL A 39 -8.94 -8.62 -14.97
CA VAL A 39 -8.57 -9.26 -16.23
C VAL A 39 -9.81 -9.80 -16.94
N ARG A 40 -9.80 -9.75 -18.28
CA ARG A 40 -10.86 -10.38 -19.09
C ARG A 40 -10.97 -11.88 -18.81
N GLY A 41 -12.19 -12.36 -18.59
CA GLY A 41 -12.49 -13.75 -18.25
C GLY A 41 -12.76 -13.97 -16.76
N ASP A 42 -12.40 -13.01 -15.91
CA ASP A 42 -12.50 -13.12 -14.46
C ASP A 42 -13.76 -12.47 -13.89
N TYR A 43 -13.97 -12.67 -12.60
CA TYR A 43 -15.07 -12.10 -11.84
C TYR A 43 -14.60 -10.90 -11.03
N CYS A 44 -15.32 -9.79 -11.18
CA CYS A 44 -15.24 -8.65 -10.28
C CYS A 44 -15.98 -8.99 -8.99
N MET A 45 -15.27 -8.99 -7.87
CA MET A 45 -15.85 -9.20 -6.55
C MET A 45 -15.94 -7.88 -5.79
N SER A 46 -16.73 -7.87 -4.73
CA SER A 46 -16.72 -6.78 -3.75
C SER A 46 -15.33 -6.56 -3.14
N HIS A 47 -15.10 -5.39 -2.54
CA HIS A 47 -13.86 -5.06 -1.81
C HIS A 47 -12.58 -4.98 -2.67
N GLY A 48 -12.71 -4.70 -3.97
CA GLY A 48 -11.55 -4.52 -4.85
C GLY A 48 -10.75 -5.81 -5.05
N ILE A 49 -11.46 -6.94 -5.03
CA ILE A 49 -10.90 -8.26 -5.26
C ILE A 49 -11.41 -8.79 -6.59
N CYS A 50 -10.54 -9.41 -7.36
CA CYS A 50 -10.87 -10.16 -8.55
C CYS A 50 -10.74 -11.66 -8.27
N HIS A 51 -11.56 -12.47 -8.92
CA HIS A 51 -11.53 -13.93 -8.79
C HIS A 51 -11.39 -14.56 -10.17
N TYR A 52 -10.33 -15.34 -10.37
CA TYR A 52 -10.11 -16.09 -11.60
C TYR A 52 -10.48 -17.55 -11.38
N ILE A 53 -10.93 -18.19 -12.46
CA ILE A 53 -11.09 -19.64 -12.54
C ILE A 53 -10.46 -20.06 -13.87
N ASN A 54 -9.39 -20.84 -13.82
CA ASN A 54 -8.73 -21.32 -15.03
C ASN A 54 -9.50 -22.52 -15.63
N PRO A 55 -9.25 -22.86 -16.92
CA PRO A 55 -9.91 -23.99 -17.58
C PRO A 55 -9.72 -25.35 -16.90
N GLN A 56 -8.68 -25.50 -16.08
CA GLN A 56 -8.37 -26.69 -15.29
C GLN A 56 -9.14 -26.75 -13.96
N GLY A 57 -9.98 -25.75 -13.69
CA GLY A 57 -10.79 -25.66 -12.46
C GLY A 57 -10.04 -25.12 -11.24
N GLN A 58 -8.78 -24.72 -11.40
CA GLN A 58 -8.06 -24.01 -10.33
C GLN A 58 -8.55 -22.57 -10.30
N ASN A 59 -8.71 -22.04 -9.09
CA ASN A 59 -9.16 -20.69 -8.89
C ASN A 59 -8.23 -19.95 -7.92
N GLY A 60 -8.43 -18.64 -7.83
CA GLY A 60 -7.67 -17.79 -6.93
C GLY A 60 -8.13 -16.35 -7.01
N TYR A 61 -7.59 -15.55 -6.09
CA TYR A 61 -7.98 -14.15 -5.93
C TYR A 61 -6.77 -13.25 -6.15
N TYR A 62 -7.02 -12.04 -6.63
CA TYR A 62 -6.01 -11.00 -6.76
C TYR A 62 -6.58 -9.63 -6.48
N ALA A 63 -5.74 -8.69 -6.05
CA ALA A 63 -6.11 -7.30 -5.86
C ALA A 63 -6.42 -6.67 -7.23
N ALA A 64 -7.58 -6.01 -7.31
CA ALA A 64 -8.04 -5.36 -8.52
C ALA A 64 -7.17 -4.14 -8.87
N ASP A 65 -7.01 -3.91 -10.17
CA ASP A 65 -6.49 -2.65 -10.70
C ASP A 65 -7.57 -1.55 -10.60
N CYS A 66 -7.30 -0.33 -11.07
CA CYS A 66 -8.29 0.75 -11.02
C CYS A 66 -8.28 1.66 -12.24
N THR A 67 -9.40 2.32 -12.53
CA THR A 67 -9.46 3.33 -13.59
C THR A 67 -8.87 4.68 -13.18
N ASP A 68 -8.51 4.86 -11.90
CA ASP A 68 -7.81 6.07 -11.45
C ASP A 68 -6.32 5.99 -11.81
N PRO A 69 -5.80 6.85 -12.69
CA PRO A 69 -4.36 6.88 -13.03
C PRO A 69 -3.45 7.17 -11.83
N LYS A 70 -4.00 7.70 -10.73
CA LYS A 70 -3.24 7.99 -9.51
C LYS A 70 -3.43 6.95 -8.41
N MET A 71 -4.40 6.04 -8.54
CA MET A 71 -4.76 5.05 -7.50
C MET A 71 -5.02 5.71 -6.14
N GLN A 72 -5.67 6.87 -6.12
CA GLN A 72 -6.01 7.65 -4.93
C GLN A 72 -7.49 7.59 -4.60
N ASP A 73 -8.34 7.24 -5.56
CA ASP A 73 -9.76 7.06 -5.29
C ASP A 73 -10.00 5.91 -4.28
N PRO A 74 -10.88 6.08 -3.29
CA PRO A 74 -11.18 5.05 -2.30
C PRO A 74 -11.74 3.74 -2.88
N ALA A 75 -12.29 3.75 -4.10
CA ALA A 75 -12.71 2.54 -4.79
C ALA A 75 -11.50 1.68 -5.25
N CYS A 76 -10.32 2.28 -5.38
CA CYS A 76 -9.13 1.58 -5.87
C CYS A 76 -8.48 0.73 -4.78
N MET A 77 -8.21 -0.53 -5.09
CA MET A 77 -7.40 -1.40 -4.24
C MET A 77 -5.93 -1.04 -4.41
N THR A 78 -5.32 -0.46 -3.37
CA THR A 78 -3.87 -0.18 -3.36
C THR A 78 -3.07 -1.26 -2.63
N ARG A 79 -3.77 -2.27 -2.09
CA ARG A 79 -3.14 -3.38 -1.37
C ARG A 79 -2.34 -4.25 -2.31
N CYS A 80 -1.24 -4.77 -1.81
CA CYS A 80 -0.32 -5.60 -2.59
C CYS A 80 0.34 -4.85 -3.75
N GLY A 81 0.29 -3.52 -3.74
CA GLY A 81 1.02 -2.69 -4.69
C GLY A 81 2.54 -2.87 -4.54
N GLY A 82 3.23 -2.87 -5.68
CA GLY A 82 4.68 -3.06 -5.76
C GLY A 82 5.17 -4.51 -5.63
N ASN A 83 4.28 -5.47 -5.36
CA ASN A 83 4.60 -6.90 -5.49
C ASN A 83 4.69 -7.31 -6.96
N LEU A 84 5.39 -8.42 -7.26
CA LEU A 84 5.54 -8.93 -8.62
C LEU A 84 4.18 -9.23 -9.28
N LEU A 85 3.24 -9.79 -8.53
CA LEU A 85 1.85 -9.98 -8.91
C LEU A 85 0.94 -9.49 -7.77
N SER A 86 -0.34 -9.38 -8.06
CA SER A 86 -1.38 -8.93 -7.12
C SER A 86 -2.12 -10.09 -6.43
N ASP A 87 -1.61 -11.32 -6.51
CA ASP A 87 -2.27 -12.49 -5.92
C ASP A 87 -2.51 -12.35 -4.42
N LEU A 88 -3.69 -12.80 -4.00
CA LEU A 88 -4.17 -12.74 -2.63
C LEU A 88 -4.37 -14.14 -2.05
N THR A 89 -4.17 -14.23 -0.75
CA THR A 89 -4.52 -15.39 0.06
C THR A 89 -5.33 -14.94 1.28
N TYR A 90 -6.18 -15.82 1.80
CA TYR A 90 -7.01 -15.56 2.97
C TYR A 90 -6.60 -16.47 4.10
N ASP A 91 -6.18 -15.89 5.23
CA ASP A 91 -5.91 -16.64 6.44
C ASP A 91 -7.21 -16.78 7.25
N ALA A 92 -7.78 -17.98 7.24
CA ALA A 92 -8.99 -18.28 7.99
C ALA A 92 -8.81 -18.19 9.52
N THR A 93 -7.57 -18.23 10.01
CA THR A 93 -7.26 -18.13 11.45
C THR A 93 -7.38 -16.70 11.94
N SER A 94 -6.77 -15.75 11.21
CA SER A 94 -6.87 -14.33 11.54
C SER A 94 -8.11 -13.65 10.98
N GLY A 95 -8.75 -14.26 9.97
CA GLY A 95 -9.89 -13.67 9.26
C GLY A 95 -9.48 -12.50 8.35
N LEU A 96 -8.23 -12.49 7.90
CA LEU A 96 -7.66 -11.40 7.11
C LEU A 96 -7.13 -11.89 5.77
N TRP A 97 -7.18 -11.00 4.78
CA TRP A 97 -6.53 -11.18 3.51
C TRP A 97 -5.09 -10.70 3.57
N ALA A 98 -4.25 -11.29 2.74
CA ALA A 98 -2.84 -10.96 2.61
C ALA A 98 -2.38 -11.11 1.16
N CYS A 99 -1.30 -10.43 0.80
CA CYS A 99 -0.61 -10.66 -0.47
C CYS A 99 0.16 -11.98 -0.40
N CYS A 100 0.12 -12.76 -1.48
CA CYS A 100 1.00 -13.93 -1.61
C CYS A 100 2.47 -13.50 -1.58
N SER A 101 3.31 -14.34 -1.00
CA SER A 101 4.76 -14.17 -1.07
C SER A 101 5.31 -14.70 -2.40
N TYR A 102 6.60 -14.47 -2.61
CA TYR A 102 7.33 -15.01 -3.75
C TYR A 102 8.58 -15.71 -3.26
N LYS A 103 8.88 -16.86 -3.85
CA LYS A 103 10.15 -17.56 -3.63
C LYS A 103 11.28 -16.79 -4.31
N SER A 104 12.52 -17.15 -3.98
CA SER A 104 13.72 -16.52 -4.54
C SER A 104 13.84 -16.64 -6.07
N ASP A 105 13.15 -17.63 -6.67
CA ASP A 105 13.08 -17.84 -8.11
C ASP A 105 11.96 -17.03 -8.79
N GLY A 106 11.23 -16.20 -8.04
CA GLY A 106 10.11 -15.39 -8.52
C GLY A 106 8.79 -16.15 -8.64
N THR A 107 8.73 -17.43 -8.24
CA THR A 107 7.48 -18.18 -8.25
C THR A 107 6.56 -17.74 -7.11
N LYS A 108 5.27 -17.64 -7.42
CA LYS A 108 4.22 -17.35 -6.44
C LYS A 108 4.19 -18.41 -5.35
N ASP A 109 4.11 -17.97 -4.11
CA ASP A 109 3.84 -18.79 -2.93
C ASP A 109 2.69 -18.16 -2.15
N CYS A 110 1.51 -18.80 -2.16
CA CYS A 110 0.35 -18.36 -1.40
C CYS A 110 0.14 -19.18 -0.11
N GLU A 111 0.98 -20.20 0.15
CA GLU A 111 1.02 -20.88 1.45
C GLU A 111 1.70 -19.97 2.49
N ASN A 112 2.69 -19.20 2.04
CA ASN A 112 3.30 -18.12 2.81
C ASN A 112 2.81 -16.77 2.31
N HIS A 113 2.42 -15.87 3.20
CA HIS A 113 1.96 -14.53 2.84
C HIS A 113 2.85 -13.42 3.39
N THR A 114 2.75 -12.24 2.78
CA THR A 114 3.42 -11.05 3.26
C THR A 114 2.83 -10.57 4.59
N GLN A 115 3.47 -9.58 5.22
CA GLN A 115 2.95 -8.92 6.41
C GLN A 115 1.90 -7.83 6.09
N GLU A 116 1.61 -7.59 4.81
CA GLU A 116 0.53 -6.69 4.42
C GLU A 116 -0.80 -7.42 4.56
N LEU A 117 -1.44 -7.21 5.72
CA LEU A 117 -2.73 -7.79 6.05
C LEU A 117 -3.84 -6.73 5.92
N PHE A 118 -5.01 -7.14 5.45
CA PHE A 118 -6.17 -6.23 5.33
C PHE A 118 -7.50 -6.95 5.54
N PRO A 119 -8.52 -6.25 6.08
CA PRO A 119 -9.85 -6.81 6.29
C PRO A 119 -10.69 -6.75 5.00
N ALA A 120 -11.36 -7.85 4.68
CA ALA A 120 -12.45 -7.95 3.72
C ALA A 120 -13.24 -9.24 4.03
N PRO A 121 -14.48 -9.42 3.51
CA PRO A 121 -15.23 -10.66 3.71
C PRO A 121 -14.44 -11.90 3.32
N ALA A 122 -14.73 -13.02 3.98
CA ALA A 122 -14.15 -14.30 3.62
C ALA A 122 -14.50 -14.66 2.16
N PRO A 123 -13.72 -15.53 1.49
CA PRO A 123 -14.00 -15.93 0.10
C PRO A 123 -15.45 -16.40 -0.15
N SER A 124 -16.07 -17.09 0.80
CA SER A 124 -17.46 -17.55 0.72
C SER A 124 -18.49 -16.43 0.79
N ASP A 125 -18.11 -15.27 1.34
CA ASP A 125 -19.00 -14.14 1.63
C ASP A 125 -18.73 -12.96 0.67
N LEU A 126 -17.76 -13.10 -0.24
CA LEU A 126 -17.51 -12.13 -1.29
C LEU A 126 -18.68 -12.09 -2.27
N VAL A 127 -19.20 -10.89 -2.51
CA VAL A 127 -20.27 -10.69 -3.48
C VAL A 127 -19.67 -10.57 -4.89
N THR A 128 -20.11 -11.42 -5.81
CA THR A 128 -19.83 -11.27 -7.24
C THR A 128 -20.61 -10.09 -7.80
N LEU A 129 -19.91 -9.10 -8.33
CA LEU A 129 -20.49 -7.91 -8.95
C LEU A 129 -20.77 -8.15 -10.44
N LEU A 130 -19.81 -8.75 -11.14
CA LEU A 130 -19.84 -8.93 -12.59
C LEU A 130 -18.86 -10.02 -13.02
N HIS A 131 -19.21 -10.77 -14.08
CA HIS A 131 -18.27 -11.56 -14.86
C HIS A 131 -17.81 -10.77 -16.10
N ILE A 132 -16.49 -10.64 -16.30
CA ILE A 132 -15.94 -9.98 -17.47
C ILE A 132 -15.80 -11.03 -18.59
N PRO A 133 -16.47 -10.86 -19.74
CA PRO A 133 -16.31 -11.79 -20.84
C PRO A 133 -14.89 -11.73 -21.40
N THR A 134 -14.38 -12.87 -21.84
CA THR A 134 -13.06 -12.96 -22.49
C THR A 134 -12.99 -12.16 -23.79
N ILE A 135 -14.13 -12.02 -24.48
CA ILE A 135 -14.28 -11.31 -25.75
C ILE A 135 -15.49 -10.37 -25.67
N GLY A 136 -15.37 -9.19 -26.27
CA GLY A 136 -16.48 -8.24 -26.39
C GLY A 136 -16.52 -7.20 -25.27
N THR A 137 -17.72 -6.67 -25.02
CA THR A 137 -17.95 -5.66 -23.97
C THR A 137 -18.65 -6.31 -22.78
N PRO A 138 -18.17 -6.08 -21.54
CA PRO A 138 -18.91 -6.49 -20.35
C PRO A 138 -20.30 -5.84 -20.33
N THR A 139 -21.30 -6.63 -19.94
CA THR A 139 -22.66 -6.13 -19.70
C THR A 139 -22.82 -5.84 -18.23
N TYR A 140 -22.95 -4.57 -17.87
CA TYR A 140 -23.12 -4.15 -16.49
C TYR A 140 -24.60 -4.19 -16.12
N ALA A 141 -24.95 -4.88 -15.04
CA ALA A 141 -26.24 -4.68 -14.41
C ALA A 141 -26.31 -3.23 -13.90
N THR A 142 -27.40 -2.52 -14.20
CA THR A 142 -27.63 -1.17 -13.69
C THR A 142 -27.76 -1.26 -12.16
N SER A 143 -26.96 -0.45 -11.44
CA SER A 143 -26.47 -0.66 -10.06
C SER A 143 -27.48 -1.14 -9.00
N VAL A 144 -27.03 -2.07 -8.15
CA VAL A 144 -27.12 -1.86 -6.69
C VAL A 144 -25.88 -1.05 -6.30
N ALA A 145 -26.07 0.05 -5.57
CA ALA A 145 -25.01 0.95 -5.16
C ALA A 145 -23.83 0.18 -4.56
N ALA A 146 -22.64 0.36 -5.13
CA ALA A 146 -21.40 -0.07 -4.50
C ALA A 146 -21.23 0.79 -3.24
N THR A 147 -21.50 0.20 -2.09
CA THR A 147 -21.29 0.81 -0.79
C THR A 147 -19.79 1.01 -0.60
N SER A 148 -19.31 2.23 -0.85
CA SER A 148 -18.00 2.69 -0.41
C SER A 148 -18.05 2.85 1.11
N ILE A 149 -17.37 1.97 1.85
CA ILE A 149 -17.26 2.11 3.31
C ILE A 149 -15.78 2.11 3.73
N ALA A 150 -15.45 3.21 4.40
CA ALA A 150 -14.24 3.44 5.16
C ALA A 150 -14.02 2.35 6.23
N SER A 151 -12.76 1.99 6.44
CA SER A 151 -12.33 1.05 7.46
C SER A 151 -12.78 1.48 8.86
N SER A 152 -13.74 0.75 9.44
CA SER A 152 -14.10 0.86 10.85
C SER A 152 -13.66 -0.41 11.59
N SER A 153 -12.59 -0.30 12.38
CA SER A 153 -12.24 -1.27 13.42
C SER A 153 -13.33 -1.29 14.50
N SER A 154 -13.85 -2.46 14.85
CA SER A 154 -14.72 -2.60 16.03
C SER A 154 -14.32 -3.83 16.84
N GLU A 155 -13.89 -3.58 18.07
CA GLU A 155 -13.86 -4.55 19.15
C GLU A 155 -15.30 -4.94 19.56
N ALA A 156 -15.45 -6.16 20.04
CA ALA A 156 -16.71 -6.81 20.38
C ALA A 156 -17.36 -6.23 21.64
N SER A 157 -18.71 -6.19 21.67
CA SER A 157 -19.55 -6.51 22.84
C SER A 157 -21.04 -6.63 22.47
N ASP A 158 -21.72 -7.51 23.19
CA ASP A 158 -22.99 -8.18 22.88
C ASP A 158 -24.27 -7.40 23.28
N SER A 159 -25.35 -7.79 22.60
CA SER A 159 -26.76 -7.92 23.06
C SER A 159 -27.84 -6.88 22.70
N ARG A 160 -28.81 -7.41 21.92
CA ARG A 160 -30.28 -7.19 21.93
C ARG A 160 -30.87 -5.87 21.39
N GLY A 161 -31.26 -5.94 20.12
CA GLY A 161 -32.60 -5.62 19.59
C GLY A 161 -33.34 -4.35 20.04
N ARG A 162 -33.34 -3.33 19.18
CA ARG A 162 -34.55 -2.69 18.59
C ARG A 162 -34.13 -1.43 17.83
N HIS A 163 -34.75 -1.24 16.66
CA HIS A 163 -34.77 0.00 15.88
C HIS A 163 -34.64 1.26 16.74
N ARG A 164 -33.65 2.09 16.46
CA ARG A 164 -33.64 3.52 16.78
C ARG A 164 -32.61 4.23 15.89
N SER A 165 -33.11 5.23 15.16
CA SER A 165 -32.38 6.24 14.41
C SER A 165 -31.22 6.81 15.23
N ILE A 166 -30.03 6.92 14.64
CA ILE A 166 -28.86 7.52 15.31
C ILE A 166 -28.72 8.97 14.86
N ASP A 167 -28.70 9.80 15.90
CA ASP A 167 -28.69 11.25 15.99
C ASP A 167 -27.35 11.86 15.53
N ALA A 168 -27.40 13.10 15.05
CA ALA A 168 -26.31 13.85 14.43
C ALA A 168 -25.27 14.40 15.44
N GLY A 169 -25.12 13.76 16.60
CA GLY A 169 -24.37 14.29 17.75
C GLY A 169 -23.01 13.63 18.05
N ALA A 170 -22.63 12.54 17.39
CA ALA A 170 -21.43 11.75 17.74
C ALA A 170 -20.19 12.01 16.85
N ALA A 171 -20.27 12.91 15.87
CA ALA A 171 -19.20 13.21 14.92
C ALA A 171 -18.25 14.34 15.40
N ALA A 172 -17.94 14.38 16.69
CA ALA A 172 -16.98 15.33 17.24
C ALA A 172 -15.94 14.59 18.10
N GLY A 173 -14.76 14.38 17.51
CA GLY A 173 -13.54 14.26 18.30
C GLY A 173 -12.71 13.00 18.13
N ILE A 174 -12.10 12.79 16.95
CA ILE A 174 -10.76 12.20 16.85
C ILE A 174 -10.02 12.88 15.70
N GLY A 175 -9.49 14.08 15.94
CA GLY A 175 -8.77 14.86 14.94
C GLY A 175 -7.69 15.77 15.50
N VAL A 176 -7.23 15.53 16.74
CA VAL A 176 -6.21 16.37 17.40
C VAL A 176 -5.24 15.49 18.21
N GLY A 177 -4.68 14.44 17.58
CA GLY A 177 -3.69 13.57 18.24
C GLY A 177 -2.24 13.84 17.81
N VAL A 178 -2.03 14.18 16.54
CA VAL A 178 -0.68 14.14 15.94
C VAL A 178 0.12 15.41 16.20
N ALA A 179 -0.54 16.56 16.36
CA ALA A 179 0.15 17.84 16.61
C ALA A 179 0.80 17.90 18.01
N ALA A 180 0.14 17.34 19.03
CA ALA A 180 0.66 17.36 20.41
C ALA A 180 1.91 16.48 20.56
N ALA A 181 1.94 15.31 19.91
CA ALA A 181 3.09 14.40 19.97
C ALA A 181 4.34 15.00 19.32
N MET A 182 4.20 15.66 18.17
CA MET A 182 5.33 16.30 17.49
C MET A 182 5.92 17.47 18.28
N ILE A 183 5.08 18.27 18.95
CA ILE A 183 5.54 19.38 19.79
C ILE A 183 6.32 18.87 21.01
N LEU A 184 5.85 17.79 21.66
CA LEU A 184 6.55 17.21 22.81
C LEU A 184 7.90 16.59 22.41
N ILE A 185 7.97 15.91 21.26
CA ILE A 185 9.22 15.33 20.76
C ILE A 185 10.22 16.45 20.42
N ALA A 186 9.79 17.50 19.71
CA ALA A 186 10.67 18.63 19.36
C ALA A 186 11.21 19.35 20.62
N MET A 187 10.36 19.58 21.62
CA MET A 187 10.74 20.18 22.90
C MET A 187 11.73 19.30 23.68
N SER A 188 11.54 17.98 23.67
CA SER A 188 12.45 17.04 24.35
C SER A 188 13.85 17.04 23.73
N ILE A 189 13.95 17.09 22.40
CA ILE A 189 15.22 17.12 21.66
C ILE A 189 15.94 18.46 21.90
N ALA A 190 15.22 19.58 21.83
CA ALA A 190 15.77 20.90 22.10
C ALA A 190 16.33 21.01 23.53
N PHE A 191 15.59 20.51 24.53
CA PHE A 191 16.02 20.51 25.92
C PHE A 191 17.31 19.70 26.14
N LEU A 192 17.44 18.52 25.52
CA LEU A 192 18.64 17.69 25.63
C LEU A 192 19.87 18.36 24.98
N ILE A 193 19.71 19.04 23.83
CA ILE A 193 20.81 19.77 23.17
C ILE A 193 21.27 20.95 24.02
N LEU A 194 20.33 21.71 24.59
CA LEU A 194 20.65 22.84 25.47
C LEU A 194 21.33 22.37 26.76
N ARG A 195 20.86 21.29 27.38
CA ARG A 195 21.46 20.73 28.59
C ARG A 195 22.90 20.25 28.35
N ARG A 196 23.20 19.69 27.18
CA ARG A 196 24.57 19.32 26.77
C ARG A 196 25.47 20.55 26.52
N ARG A 197 24.91 21.65 26.01
CA ARG A 197 25.65 22.90 25.79
C ARG A 197 26.00 23.64 27.09
N VAL A 198 25.13 23.58 28.10
CA VAL A 198 25.40 24.21 29.41
C VAL A 198 26.49 23.47 30.19
N SER A 199 26.60 22.13 30.02
CA SER A 199 27.75 21.38 30.56
C SER A 199 29.09 21.68 29.88
N SER A 200 29.09 22.24 28.66
CA SER A 200 30.32 22.67 27.97
C SER A 200 30.74 24.12 28.27
N LEU A 201 29.92 24.91 28.95
CA LEU A 201 30.23 26.32 29.30
C LEU A 201 30.83 26.49 30.71
N SER A 202 31.00 25.42 31.48
CA SER A 202 31.71 25.43 32.77
C SER A 202 33.21 25.10 32.67
N ARG A 203 33.80 25.15 31.46
CA ARG A 203 35.25 24.98 31.31
C ARG A 203 35.86 26.05 30.40
N ALA A 204 35.97 27.26 30.94
CA ALA A 204 36.97 28.22 30.48
C ALA A 204 38.38 27.81 30.99
N PRO A 205 39.46 28.23 30.31
CA PRO A 205 40.59 27.36 29.98
C PRO A 205 41.84 27.57 30.85
N ARG A 206 42.70 26.55 30.92
CA ARG A 206 44.11 26.72 31.30
C ARG A 206 45.06 25.95 30.35
N PRO A 207 46.27 26.47 30.14
CA PRO A 207 47.04 26.30 28.90
C PRO A 207 48.05 25.16 28.97
N GLY A 208 48.44 24.69 27.79
CA GLY A 208 49.74 24.07 27.53
C GLY A 208 49.80 22.55 27.69
N SER A 209 49.93 21.85 26.58
CA SER A 209 51.10 21.00 26.30
C SER A 209 50.93 20.24 24.99
N PHE A 210 51.88 20.50 24.07
CA PHE A 210 52.46 19.64 23.04
C PHE A 210 51.86 18.24 22.82
N SER A 211 51.55 17.88 21.57
CA SER A 211 52.54 17.15 20.74
C SER A 211 52.10 17.00 19.28
N SER A 212 53.12 16.88 18.44
CA SER A 212 53.25 17.10 17.00
C SER A 212 52.28 16.42 16.05
N THR A 213 51.83 17.23 15.09
CA THR A 213 51.21 16.88 13.82
C THR A 213 52.22 16.27 12.84
N THR A 214 51.83 15.14 12.25
CA THR A 214 52.42 14.49 11.07
C THR A 214 52.30 15.39 9.83
N PRO A 215 53.36 15.65 9.05
CA PRO A 215 53.21 16.27 7.74
C PRO A 215 53.02 15.21 6.65
N ALA A 216 51.97 15.39 5.85
CA ALA A 216 51.81 14.75 4.55
C ALA A 216 52.73 15.45 3.53
N MET A 217 53.60 14.71 2.85
CA MET A 217 54.36 15.20 1.69
C MET A 217 53.74 14.64 0.41
N ALA A 218 53.46 15.55 -0.53
CA ALA A 218 53.18 15.26 -1.92
C ALA A 218 54.45 15.51 -2.76
N GLN A 219 54.80 14.59 -3.66
CA GLN A 219 55.71 14.76 -4.81
C GLN A 219 55.20 13.80 -5.91
N VAL A 220 54.79 14.21 -7.12
CA VAL A 220 55.46 14.88 -8.26
C VAL A 220 56.53 14.03 -8.97
N GLY A 221 56.08 13.27 -9.99
CA GLY A 221 56.71 12.90 -11.29
C GLY A 221 58.05 12.12 -11.32
N PRO A 222 58.57 11.73 -12.52
CA PRO A 222 57.98 11.71 -13.87
C PRO A 222 58.28 10.44 -14.75
N ASP A 223 57.52 10.33 -15.85
CA ASP A 223 57.83 9.91 -17.24
C ASP A 223 58.60 8.60 -17.64
N ARG A 224 58.01 7.94 -18.66
CA ARG A 224 58.57 7.18 -19.80
C ARG A 224 59.32 5.84 -19.65
N THR A 225 58.74 4.77 -20.25
CA THR A 225 59.26 3.89 -21.35
C THR A 225 58.32 2.66 -21.45
N LEU A 226 57.61 2.33 -22.55
CA LEU A 226 57.98 1.92 -23.91
C LEU A 226 58.65 0.54 -23.98
N THR A 227 57.86 -0.55 -24.13
CA THR A 227 58.27 -1.71 -24.95
C THR A 227 57.07 -2.56 -25.40
N THR A 228 57.03 -2.78 -26.69
CA THR A 228 56.27 -3.75 -27.49
C THR A 228 56.67 -5.19 -27.16
N TYR A 229 55.72 -6.13 -27.19
CA TYR A 229 55.73 -7.39 -27.97
C TYR A 229 54.38 -8.10 -27.80
#